data_AF-A0A4W2EQC4-F1
#
_entry.id   AF-A0A4W2EQC4-F1
#
_cell.length_a   1.000
_cell.length_b   1.000
_cell.length_c   1.000
_cell.angle_alpha   90.00
_cell.angle_beta   90.00
_cell.angle_gamma   90.00
#
_symmetry.space_group_name_H-M   'P 1'
#
loop_
_entity.id
_entity.type
_entity.pdbx_description
1 polymer ?
#
loop_
_entity_poly.entity_id
_entity_poly.type
_entity_poly.pdbx_seq_one_letter_code
_entity_poly.pdbx_strand_id
1 'polypeptide(L)'
;MRLVTGVTVFLILGTVTDAKTTQPSSMDYPEGQDVTLSCNHSTIGRNEYIYWYQQNPNQSPQYVIHGLRGTVIRSTASLTIASDRKSSTLVLPQVTLRDAAVYYCVPREAHWDRRGCTCAVSFLWEEGGTQWGSSHESKSRLI
;
A
#
# COMPACT_ATOMS: atom_id res chain seq x y z
N MET A 1 -5.96 -8.45 41.75
CA MET A 1 -6.96 -8.27 40.66
C MET A 1 -6.46 -7.18 39.75
N ARG A 2 -5.87 -7.53 38.59
CA ARG A 2 -5.42 -6.53 37.61
C ARG A 2 -6.64 -6.09 36.80
N LEU A 3 -7.06 -4.84 36.97
CA LEU A 3 -8.11 -4.25 36.17
C LEU A 3 -7.54 -4.03 34.76
N VAL A 4 -7.73 -4.99 33.86
CA VAL A 4 -7.48 -4.77 32.43
C VAL A 4 -8.67 -3.95 31.95
N THR A 5 -8.61 -2.63 32.13
CA THR A 5 -9.49 -1.69 31.44
C THR A 5 -9.13 -1.75 29.97
N GLY A 6 -9.77 -2.69 29.25
CA GLY A 6 -9.69 -2.74 27.79
C GLY A 6 -10.28 -1.44 27.25
N VAL A 7 -9.43 -0.63 26.61
CA VAL A 7 -9.87 0.56 25.89
C VAL A 7 -10.33 0.10 24.51
N THR A 8 -11.64 0.11 24.28
CA THR A 8 -12.25 -0.17 22.98
C THR A 8 -12.16 1.08 22.10
N VAL A 9 -11.36 1.02 21.05
CA VAL A 9 -11.21 2.10 20.06
C VAL A 9 -12.10 1.79 18.86
N PHE A 10 -13.22 2.50 18.73
CA PHE A 10 -14.11 2.35 17.57
C PHE A 10 -13.64 3.25 16.42
N LEU A 11 -13.07 2.65 15.36
CA LEU A 11 -12.74 3.32 14.11
C LEU A 11 -13.87 3.13 13.11
N ILE A 12 -14.78 4.10 13.03
CA ILE A 12 -15.81 4.16 11.98
C ILE A 12 -15.17 4.54 10.65
N LEU A 13 -15.38 3.69 9.64
CA LEU A 13 -14.86 3.91 8.30
C LEU A 13 -15.88 3.63 7.22
N GLY A 14 -16.16 4.67 6.43
CA GLY A 14 -17.01 4.58 5.25
C GLY A 14 -16.41 3.63 4.22
N THR A 15 -17.27 2.84 3.59
CA THR A 15 -16.90 1.95 2.51
C THR A 15 -16.39 2.78 1.32
N VAL A 16 -15.09 2.80 1.10
CA VAL A 16 -14.53 3.20 -0.19
C VAL A 16 -14.57 1.98 -1.09
N THR A 17 -15.73 1.69 -1.70
CA THR A 17 -15.76 0.76 -2.82
C THR A 17 -15.23 1.50 -4.05
N ASP A 18 -13.91 1.61 -4.16
CA ASP A 18 -13.33 1.66 -5.50
C ASP A 18 -13.59 0.28 -6.11
N ALA A 19 -14.17 0.21 -7.31
CA ALA A 19 -14.63 -1.05 -7.94
C ALA A 19 -13.50 -2.08 -8.16
N LYS A 20 -12.26 -1.71 -7.80
CA LYS A 20 -11.06 -2.51 -7.89
C LYS A 20 -10.59 -3.19 -6.61
N THR A 21 -11.09 -2.82 -5.42
CA THR A 21 -10.54 -3.35 -4.16
C THR A 21 -11.60 -3.67 -3.10
N THR A 22 -11.34 -4.72 -2.32
CA THR A 22 -12.16 -5.12 -1.17
C THR A 22 -11.28 -5.32 0.05
N GLN A 23 -11.63 -4.65 1.15
CA GLN A 23 -10.95 -4.75 2.45
C GLN A 23 -11.97 -5.08 3.56
N PRO A 24 -11.53 -5.68 4.68
CA PRO A 24 -12.33 -5.77 5.89
C PRO A 24 -12.82 -4.37 6.32
N SER A 25 -14.03 -4.28 6.85
CA SER A 25 -14.62 -3.00 7.27
C SER A 25 -14.00 -2.44 8.55
N SER A 26 -13.60 -3.30 9.48
CA SER A 26 -12.94 -2.91 10.73
C SER A 26 -12.14 -4.09 11.30
N MET A 27 -11.06 -3.78 12.01
CA MET A 27 -10.23 -4.76 12.71
C MET A 27 -9.69 -4.11 13.99
N ASP A 28 -9.70 -4.86 15.08
CA ASP A 28 -9.18 -4.42 16.38
C ASP A 28 -7.94 -5.22 16.75
N TYR A 29 -6.91 -4.53 17.23
CA TYR A 29 -5.64 -5.13 17.62
C TYR A 29 -5.17 -4.57 18.97
N PRO A 30 -4.56 -5.40 19.83
CA PRO A 30 -3.93 -4.91 21.05
C PRO A 30 -2.70 -4.05 20.74
N GLU A 31 -2.40 -3.11 21.63
CA GLU A 31 -1.15 -2.36 21.57
C GLU A 31 0.07 -3.30 21.69
N GLY A 32 1.14 -3.00 20.95
CA GLY A 32 2.37 -3.80 20.90
C GLY A 32 2.24 -5.10 20.10
N GLN A 33 1.16 -5.29 19.34
CA GLN A 33 1.02 -6.43 18.43
C GLN A 33 1.33 -6.03 16.98
N ASP A 34 1.66 -7.02 16.17
CA ASP A 34 1.80 -6.84 14.74
C ASP A 34 0.42 -6.91 14.09
N VAL A 35 0.11 -5.90 13.28
CA VAL A 35 -1.16 -5.80 12.56
C VAL A 35 -0.99 -6.33 11.16
N THR A 36 -1.96 -7.13 10.69
CA THR A 36 -1.98 -7.70 9.34
C THR A 36 -3.24 -7.29 8.60
N LEU A 37 -3.11 -6.35 7.66
CA LEU A 37 -4.21 -5.81 6.87
C LEU A 37 -4.20 -6.43 5.47
N SER A 38 -5.32 -7.05 5.10
CA SER A 38 -5.48 -7.66 3.78
C SER A 38 -6.32 -6.79 2.86
N CYS A 39 -5.93 -6.73 1.60
CA CYS A 39 -6.68 -6.10 0.53
C CYS A 39 -6.77 -7.06 -0.65
N ASN A 40 -8.00 -7.37 -1.06
CA ASN A 40 -8.27 -8.11 -2.28
C ASN A 40 -8.43 -7.13 -3.43
N HIS A 41 -7.85 -7.48 -4.57
CA HIS A 41 -7.88 -6.72 -5.81
C HIS A 41 -8.75 -7.47 -6.81
N SER A 42 -9.56 -6.74 -7.57
CA SER A 42 -10.19 -7.29 -8.76
C SER A 42 -9.16 -7.31 -9.91
N THR A 43 -9.57 -7.06 -11.15
CA THR A 43 -8.65 -7.05 -12.28
C THR A 43 -7.72 -5.83 -12.21
N ILE A 44 -6.47 -6.06 -11.78
CA ILE A 44 -5.42 -5.05 -11.84
C ILE A 44 -4.46 -5.28 -13.01
N GLY A 45 -4.14 -4.20 -13.71
CA GLY A 45 -3.25 -4.17 -14.87
C GLY A 45 -1.81 -4.52 -14.49
N ARG A 46 -1.04 -5.03 -15.47
CA ARG A 46 0.35 -5.50 -15.26
C ARG A 46 1.27 -4.44 -14.66
N ASN A 47 1.00 -3.17 -14.95
CA ASN A 47 1.82 -2.03 -14.53
C ASN A 47 1.17 -1.19 -13.42
N GLU A 48 0.06 -1.64 -12.83
CA GLU A 48 -0.54 -0.97 -11.69
C GLU A 48 0.22 -1.32 -10.40
N TYR A 49 0.73 -0.34 -9.69
CA TYR A 49 1.31 -0.53 -8.36
C TYR A 49 0.21 -0.53 -7.32
N ILE A 50 0.36 -1.35 -6.28
CA ILE A 50 -0.53 -1.36 -5.13
C ILE A 50 0.07 -0.42 -4.08
N TYR A 51 -0.63 0.66 -3.79
CA TYR A 51 -0.26 1.64 -2.76
C TYR A 51 -1.10 1.41 -1.51
N TRP A 52 -0.49 1.59 -0.35
CA TRP A 52 -1.17 1.68 0.93
C TRP A 52 -1.06 3.09 1.49
N TYR A 53 -2.18 3.60 1.96
CA TYR A 53 -2.29 4.88 2.63
C TYR A 53 -2.89 4.70 4.01
N GLN A 54 -2.46 5.57 4.93
CA GLN A 54 -3.03 5.76 6.25
C GLN A 54 -3.73 7.12 6.27
N GLN A 55 -4.92 7.20 6.87
CA GLN A 55 -5.63 8.46 7.04
C GLN A 55 -6.15 8.56 8.47
N ASN A 56 -5.70 9.59 9.17
CA ASN A 56 -6.24 9.94 10.48
C ASN A 56 -7.51 10.79 10.31
N PRO A 57 -8.40 10.85 11.32
CA PRO A 57 -9.55 11.74 11.29
C PRO A 57 -9.15 13.18 10.95
N ASN A 58 -9.86 13.79 9.99
CA ASN A 58 -9.63 15.15 9.51
C ASN A 58 -8.26 15.42 8.86
N GLN A 59 -7.50 14.39 8.53
CA GLN A 59 -6.23 14.53 7.79
C GLN A 59 -6.37 14.04 6.36
N SER A 60 -5.52 14.57 5.47
CA SER A 60 -5.35 14.00 4.14
C SER A 60 -4.66 12.64 4.25
N PRO A 61 -4.92 11.73 3.30
CA PRO A 61 -4.21 10.46 3.24
C PRO A 61 -2.70 10.61 3.18
N GLN A 62 -2.00 9.80 3.97
CA GLN A 62 -0.55 9.76 4.09
C GLN A 62 -0.04 8.45 3.51
N TYR A 63 1.02 8.54 2.73
CA TYR A 63 1.64 7.37 2.09
C TYR A 63 2.31 6.47 3.13
N VAL A 64 2.08 5.15 3.03
CA VAL A 64 2.73 4.14 3.88
C VAL A 64 3.78 3.36 3.07
N ILE A 65 3.33 2.63 2.05
CA ILE A 65 4.18 1.74 1.25
C ILE A 65 3.52 1.44 -0.10
N HIS A 66 4.31 1.10 -1.12
CA HIS A 66 3.80 0.59 -2.38
C HIS A 66 4.67 -0.53 -2.94
N GLY A 67 4.11 -1.31 -3.86
CA GLY A 67 4.84 -2.37 -4.55
C GLY A 67 4.11 -2.83 -5.81
N LEU A 68 4.86 -3.44 -6.73
CA LEU A 68 4.30 -4.04 -7.94
C LEU A 68 4.03 -5.54 -7.77
N ARG A 69 5.02 -6.26 -7.20
CA ARG A 69 5.05 -7.71 -7.00
C ARG A 69 5.97 -8.08 -5.84
N GLY A 70 5.80 -9.29 -5.30
CA GLY A 70 6.67 -9.83 -4.26
C GLY A 70 6.50 -9.10 -2.93
N THR A 71 7.58 -9.08 -2.14
CA THR A 71 7.60 -8.45 -0.82
C THR A 71 8.47 -7.21 -0.82
N VAL A 72 7.92 -6.11 -0.30
CA VAL A 72 8.61 -4.84 -0.06
C VAL A 72 8.66 -4.61 1.45
N ILE A 73 9.84 -4.34 1.99
CA ILE A 73 10.05 -4.18 3.44
C ILE A 73 10.60 -2.78 3.70
N ARG A 74 10.02 -2.10 4.69
CA ARG A 74 10.48 -0.83 5.26
C ARG A 74 10.58 -0.99 6.79
N SER A 75 11.20 -0.03 7.45
CA SER A 75 11.35 -0.05 8.92
C SER A 75 10.01 -0.04 9.66
N THR A 76 8.98 0.60 9.09
CA THR A 76 7.66 0.80 9.72
C THR A 76 6.56 -0.07 9.14
N ALA A 77 6.80 -0.77 8.03
CA ALA A 77 5.78 -1.55 7.34
C ALA A 77 6.41 -2.58 6.38
N SER A 78 5.71 -3.69 6.15
CA SER A 78 6.00 -4.57 5.02
C SER A 78 4.75 -4.82 4.18
N LEU A 79 4.94 -4.96 2.87
CA LEU A 79 3.89 -5.22 1.90
C LEU A 79 4.23 -6.49 1.13
N THR A 80 3.34 -7.46 1.18
CA THR A 80 3.44 -8.67 0.36
C THR A 80 2.31 -8.69 -0.67
N ILE A 81 2.65 -8.91 -1.94
CA ILE A 81 1.69 -8.99 -3.05
C ILE A 81 1.67 -10.43 -3.54
N ALA A 82 0.48 -11.02 -3.61
CA ALA A 82 0.29 -12.37 -4.13
C ALA A 82 0.82 -12.48 -5.57
N SER A 83 1.29 -13.67 -5.95
CA SER A 83 1.89 -13.90 -7.27
C SER A 83 0.90 -13.67 -8.42
N ASP A 84 -0.38 -14.01 -8.21
CA ASP A 84 -1.50 -13.73 -9.11
C ASP A 84 -1.99 -12.28 -9.06
N ARG A 85 -1.46 -11.51 -8.10
CA ARG A 85 -1.76 -10.10 -7.82
C ARG A 85 -3.23 -9.82 -7.49
N LYS A 86 -3.99 -10.83 -7.05
CA LYS A 86 -5.39 -10.67 -6.61
C LYS A 86 -5.51 -10.29 -5.15
N SER A 87 -4.40 -10.29 -4.41
CA SER A 87 -4.39 -9.80 -3.03
C SER A 87 -3.04 -9.20 -2.66
N SER A 88 -3.08 -8.35 -1.65
CA SER A 88 -1.91 -7.82 -0.97
C SER A 88 -2.13 -7.74 0.53
N THR A 89 -1.06 -7.92 1.28
CA THR A 89 -1.05 -7.88 2.73
C THR A 89 -0.06 -6.84 3.22
N LEU A 90 -0.55 -5.87 3.98
CA LEU A 90 0.25 -4.90 4.72
C LEU A 90 0.45 -5.41 6.15
N VAL A 91 1.70 -5.42 6.62
CA VAL A 91 2.03 -5.72 8.00
C VAL A 91 2.65 -4.49 8.66
N LEU A 92 2.10 -4.08 9.80
CA LEU A 92 2.61 -3.00 10.64
C LEU A 92 3.12 -3.62 11.95
N PRO A 93 4.42 -3.55 12.25
CA PRO A 93 4.97 -4.15 13.46
C PRO A 93 4.67 -3.30 14.70
N GLN A 94 4.39 -3.95 15.83
CA GLN A 94 4.34 -3.34 17.17
C GLN A 94 3.50 -2.05 17.24
N VAL A 95 2.24 -2.12 16.81
CA VAL A 95 1.39 -0.92 16.68
C VAL A 95 1.07 -0.29 18.04
N THR A 96 0.91 1.03 18.02
CA THR A 96 0.53 1.85 19.16
C THR A 96 -0.83 2.51 18.93
N LEU A 97 -1.37 3.20 19.95
CA LEU A 97 -2.57 4.03 19.78
C LEU A 97 -2.44 5.11 18.69
N ARG A 98 -1.21 5.50 18.31
CA ARG A 98 -0.97 6.48 17.25
C ARG A 98 -1.19 5.91 15.86
N ASP A 99 -1.17 4.59 15.73
CA ASP A 99 -1.35 3.88 14.47
C ASP A 99 -2.83 3.59 14.20
N ALA A 100 -3.72 3.89 15.17
CA ALA A 100 -5.16 3.77 15.04
C ALA A 100 -5.71 4.77 14.00
N ALA A 101 -5.98 4.25 12.81
CA ALA A 101 -6.33 5.06 11.65
C ALA A 101 -7.07 4.23 10.60
N VAL A 102 -7.49 4.93 9.56
CA VAL A 102 -7.99 4.33 8.34
C VAL A 102 -6.83 3.86 7.49
N TYR A 103 -6.83 2.60 7.08
CA TYR A 103 -5.86 2.11 6.10
C TYR A 103 -6.58 1.62 4.86
N TYR A 104 -6.15 2.11 3.70
CA TYR A 104 -6.75 1.69 2.44
C TYR A 104 -5.70 1.46 1.36
N CYS A 105 -5.95 0.43 0.56
CA CYS A 105 -5.15 0.07 -0.59
C CYS A 105 -5.70 0.73 -1.86
N VAL A 106 -4.81 1.11 -2.79
CA VAL A 106 -5.21 1.66 -4.09
C VAL A 106 -4.29 1.14 -5.18
N PRO A 107 -4.80 0.40 -6.19
CA PRO A 107 -4.06 0.13 -7.40
C PRO A 107 -3.99 1.40 -8.26
N ARG A 108 -2.78 1.79 -8.70
CA ARG A 108 -2.58 2.91 -9.62
C ARG A 108 -1.59 2.55 -10.71
N GLU A 109 -1.93 2.90 -11.95
CA GLU A 109 -1.03 2.71 -13.09
C GLU A 109 0.25 3.53 -12.92
N ALA A 110 1.40 2.91 -13.15
CA ALA A 110 2.64 3.66 -13.30
C ALA A 110 2.62 4.39 -14.65
N HIS A 111 2.84 5.70 -14.61
CA HIS A 111 3.08 6.47 -15.83
C HIS A 111 4.57 6.53 -16.10
N TRP A 112 4.94 6.16 -17.32
CA TRP A 112 6.27 6.37 -17.87
C TRP A 112 6.23 7.59 -18.79
N ASP A 113 6.98 8.63 -18.43
CA ASP A 113 7.31 9.74 -19.35
C ASP A 113 8.75 9.54 -19.86
N ARG A 114 9.16 10.33 -20.86
CA ARG A 114 10.55 10.42 -21.37
C ARG A 114 11.60 10.62 -20.27
N ARG A 115 11.19 11.12 -19.10
CA ARG A 115 12.07 11.39 -17.94
C ARG A 115 12.12 10.25 -16.91
N GLY A 116 11.37 9.16 -17.09
CA GLY A 116 11.34 8.01 -16.18
C GLY A 116 9.95 7.68 -15.62
N CYS A 117 9.89 6.72 -14.69
CA CYS A 117 8.64 6.32 -14.03
C CYS A 117 8.23 7.35 -12.97
N THR A 118 7.02 7.90 -13.04
CA THR A 118 6.50 8.84 -12.02
C THR A 118 5.96 8.13 -10.76
N CYS A 119 6.00 6.80 -10.70
CA CYS A 119 5.57 6.01 -9.54
C CYS A 119 6.53 6.10 -8.34
N ALA A 120 7.76 6.56 -8.54
CA ALA A 120 8.60 7.02 -7.45
C ALA A 120 8.11 8.40 -7.03
N VAL A 121 7.45 8.49 -5.87
CA VAL A 121 7.34 9.75 -5.13
C VAL A 121 8.73 10.39 -5.16
N SER A 122 8.83 11.59 -5.70
CA SER A 122 10.08 12.27 -6.02
C SER A 122 11.03 12.26 -4.82
N PHE A 123 12.01 11.37 -4.81
CA PHE A 123 13.21 11.51 -3.99
C PHE A 123 14.34 11.76 -4.97
N LEU A 124 14.90 12.97 -4.91
CA LEU A 124 16.13 13.31 -5.57
C LEU A 124 17.15 12.17 -5.40
N TRP A 125 17.75 11.79 -6.52
CA TRP A 125 19.10 11.26 -6.67
C TRP A 125 19.84 10.97 -5.36
N GLU A 126 20.03 9.69 -5.04
CA GLU A 126 21.25 9.24 -4.40
C GLU A 126 21.84 8.10 -5.23
N GLU A 127 23.11 8.29 -5.56
CA GLU A 127 23.89 7.49 -6.49
C GLU A 127 24.05 6.02 -6.06
N GLY A 128 24.03 5.11 -7.03
CA GLY A 128 24.43 3.72 -6.81
C GLY A 128 23.78 2.77 -7.79
N GLY A 129 24.38 2.60 -8.97
CA GLY A 129 23.80 1.89 -10.11
C GLY A 129 23.56 0.40 -9.92
N THR A 130 22.58 -0.12 -10.66
CA THR A 130 22.76 -1.35 -11.46
C THR A 130 21.74 -1.35 -12.60
N GLN A 131 22.28 -1.42 -13.80
CA GLN A 131 21.66 -1.44 -15.11
C GLN A 131 20.70 -2.63 -15.25
N TRP A 132 19.41 -2.40 -15.51
CA TRP A 132 18.55 -3.40 -16.13
C TRP A 132 18.31 -3.01 -17.59
N GLY A 133 18.77 -3.88 -18.49
CA GLY A 133 18.78 -3.66 -19.93
C GLY A 133 17.40 -3.30 -20.48
N SER A 134 17.37 -2.21 -21.23
CA SER A 134 16.26 -1.80 -22.08
C SER A 134 16.30 -2.59 -23.38
N SER A 135 15.33 -3.47 -23.59
CA SER A 135 14.95 -3.89 -24.94
C SER A 135 13.44 -4.03 -25.01
N HIS A 136 12.74 -2.96 -25.40
CA HIS A 136 11.49 -3.12 -26.12
C HIS A 136 11.42 -2.05 -27.20
N GLU A 137 11.59 -2.54 -28.42
CA GLU A 137 11.51 -1.83 -29.69
C GLU A 137 10.19 -1.05 -29.79
N SER A 138 10.31 0.25 -30.01
CA SER A 138 9.20 1.14 -30.33
C SER A 138 8.76 0.89 -31.76
N LYS A 139 7.52 0.44 -31.98
CA LYS A 139 6.81 0.70 -33.23
C LYS A 139 5.45 1.31 -32.93
N SER A 140 5.48 2.63 -32.77
CA SER A 140 4.39 3.50 -33.14
C SER A 140 4.18 3.42 -34.66
N ARG A 141 2.94 3.14 -35.09
CA ARG A 141 2.47 3.64 -36.38
C ARG A 141 1.04 4.10 -36.25
N LEU A 142 0.91 5.42 -36.28
CA LEU A 142 -0.24 6.15 -36.76
C LEU A 142 -0.56 5.65 -38.18
N ILE A 143 -1.80 5.23 -38.41
CA ILE A 143 -2.79 5.77 -39.37
C ILE A 143 -4.15 5.25 -38.88
#